data_AF-A0AAU1VD67-F1
#
_entry.id   AF-A0AAU1VD67-F1
#
_cell.length_a   1.000
_cell.length_b   1.000
_cell.length_c   1.000
_cell.angle_alpha   90.00
_cell.angle_beta   90.00
_cell.angle_gamma   90.00
#
_symmetry.space_group_name_H-M   'P 1'
#
loop_
_entity.id
_entity.type
_entity.pdbx_description
1 polymer ?
#
loop_
_entity_poly.entity_id
_entity_poly.type
_entity_poly.pdbx_seq_one_letter_code
_entity_poly.pdbx_strand_id
1 'polypeptide(L)'
;MNRLPVQNGGEDLLCLFIEPYCDVFWLKPGDEFTVVPADEVSDPQFTVVAVEHRLVVWIFEGGDPAKVIVDYTVIDSNGTELPDGYQWPAGRSPY
;
A
#
# COMPACT_ATOMS: atom_id res chain seq x y z
N MET A 1 -14.90 -4.34 -7.48
CA MET A 1 -13.75 -3.45 -7.60
C MET A 1 -12.51 -4.20 -7.14
N ASN A 2 -11.39 -4.11 -7.87
CA ASN A 2 -10.16 -4.80 -7.49
C ASN A 2 -9.51 -4.10 -6.30
N ARG A 3 -8.97 -4.89 -5.38
CA ARG A 3 -8.27 -4.44 -4.17
C ARG A 3 -6.95 -5.22 -4.09
N LEU A 4 -5.95 -4.64 -3.43
CA LEU A 4 -4.63 -5.28 -3.31
C LEU A 4 -4.40 -5.70 -1.85
N PRO A 5 -4.65 -6.98 -1.49
CA PRO A 5 -4.22 -7.50 -0.20
C PRO A 5 -2.69 -7.60 -0.17
N VAL A 6 -2.10 -7.23 0.96
CA VAL A 6 -0.66 -7.24 1.21
C VAL A 6 -0.42 -7.87 2.58
N GLN A 7 0.43 -8.89 2.63
CA GLN A 7 0.81 -9.55 3.88
C GLN A 7 2.32 -9.51 4.05
N ASN A 8 2.77 -9.21 5.27
CA ASN A 8 4.16 -9.43 5.64
C ASN A 8 4.35 -10.86 6.15
N GLY A 9 4.68 -11.78 5.26
CA GLY A 9 5.03 -13.17 5.60
C GLY A 9 6.47 -13.37 6.06
N GLY A 10 7.27 -12.31 6.20
CA GLY A 10 8.67 -12.36 6.63
C GLY A 10 8.86 -12.21 8.13
N GLU A 11 10.13 -12.17 8.57
CA GLU A 11 10.52 -11.99 9.97
C GLU A 11 10.86 -10.53 10.34
N ASP A 12 11.05 -9.68 9.33
CA ASP A 12 11.41 -8.26 9.48
C ASP A 12 10.22 -7.34 9.19
N LEU A 13 10.35 -6.06 9.55
CA LEU A 13 9.41 -5.03 9.12
C LEU A 13 9.41 -4.87 7.59
N LEU A 14 8.21 -4.79 7.02
CA LEU A 14 7.99 -4.56 5.60
C LEU A 14 7.37 -3.17 5.40
N CYS A 15 7.96 -2.37 4.52
CA CYS A 15 7.43 -1.07 4.13
C CYS A 15 6.49 -1.23 2.93
N LEU A 16 5.22 -0.87 3.07
CA LEU A 16 4.30 -0.65 1.95
C LEU A 16 4.35 0.83 1.59
N PHE A 17 4.76 1.12 0.36
CA PHE A 17 4.97 2.46 -0.16
C PHE A 17 4.03 2.69 -1.34
N ILE A 18 3.13 3.67 -1.25
CA ILE A 18 2.14 3.95 -2.28
C ILE A 18 2.54 5.21 -3.07
N GLU A 19 2.67 5.05 -4.38
CA GLU A 19 2.94 6.12 -5.32
C GLU A 19 1.62 6.71 -5.85
N PRO A 20 1.57 8.00 -6.23
CA PRO A 20 2.71 8.91 -6.39
C PRO A 20 3.03 9.77 -5.14
N TYR A 21 2.21 9.73 -4.09
CA TYR A 21 2.37 10.62 -2.94
C TYR A 21 3.39 10.15 -1.90
N CYS A 22 3.97 8.97 -2.10
CA CYS A 22 4.96 8.40 -1.21
C CYS A 22 4.40 8.12 0.18
N ASP A 23 3.11 7.78 0.29
CA ASP A 23 2.52 7.36 1.57
C ASP A 23 3.15 6.04 2.02
N VAL A 24 3.45 5.94 3.31
CA VAL A 24 4.26 4.87 3.88
C VAL A 24 3.53 4.18 5.02
N PHE A 25 3.36 2.87 4.89
CA PHE A 25 2.78 2.01 5.92
C PHE A 25 3.79 0.92 6.28
N TRP A 26 3.94 0.63 7.56
CA TRP A 26 4.86 -0.43 8.01
C TRP A 26 4.06 -1.61 8.54
N LEU A 27 4.39 -2.80 8.03
CA LEU A 27 3.81 -4.07 8.42
C LEU A 27 4.80 -4.82 9.30
N LYS A 28 4.38 -5.20 10.51
CA LYS A 28 5.10 -6.19 11.32
C LYS A 28 4.94 -7.59 10.73
N PRO A 29 5.82 -8.54 11.08
CA PRO A 29 5.63 -9.94 10.75
C PRO A 29 4.22 -10.42 11.08
N GLY A 30 3.53 -10.98 10.09
CA GLY A 30 2.15 -11.47 10.20
C GLY A 30 1.06 -10.43 9.95
N ASP A 31 1.38 -9.13 9.86
CA ASP A 31 0.38 -8.11 9.54
C ASP A 31 -0.15 -8.27 8.11
N GLU A 32 -1.44 -7.97 7.95
CA GLU A 32 -2.16 -7.99 6.69
C GLU A 32 -2.89 -6.67 6.49
N PHE A 33 -2.58 -5.96 5.42
CA PHE A 33 -3.25 -4.73 4.98
C PHE A 33 -3.91 -4.95 3.63
N THR A 34 -4.84 -4.07 3.26
CA THR A 34 -5.44 -4.04 1.93
C THR A 34 -5.47 -2.62 1.40
N VAL A 35 -4.90 -2.40 0.21
CA VAL A 35 -5.03 -1.14 -0.52
C VAL A 35 -6.36 -1.15 -1.29
N VAL A 36 -7.15 -0.12 -1.08
CA VAL A 36 -8.52 0.03 -1.60
C VAL A 36 -8.60 1.30 -2.43
N PRO A 37 -8.68 1.20 -3.75
CA PRO A 37 -9.00 2.34 -4.61
C PRO A 37 -10.38 2.91 -4.25
N ALA A 38 -10.59 4.22 -4.44
CA ALA A 38 -11.90 4.83 -4.25
C ALA A 38 -12.98 4.20 -5.16
N ASP A 39 -14.21 4.09 -4.66
CA ASP A 39 -15.35 3.37 -5.28
C ASP A 39 -15.72 3.83 -6.71
N GLU A 40 -15.29 5.02 -7.11
CA GLU A 40 -15.62 5.65 -8.40
C GLU A 40 -14.72 5.18 -9.56
N VAL A 41 -13.65 4.44 -9.24
CA VAL A 41 -12.64 4.05 -10.23
C VAL A 41 -13.07 2.83 -11.05
N SER A 42 -13.05 2.96 -12.38
CA SER A 42 -13.36 1.84 -13.27
C SER A 42 -12.13 0.94 -13.46
N ASP A 43 -12.24 -0.36 -13.16
CA ASP A 43 -11.18 -1.36 -13.35
C ASP A 43 -9.80 -0.93 -12.78
N PRO A 44 -9.65 -0.75 -11.46
CA PRO A 44 -8.34 -0.47 -10.88
C PRO A 44 -7.39 -1.66 -11.08
N GLN A 45 -6.18 -1.35 -11.51
CA GLN A 45 -5.07 -2.29 -11.65
C GLN A 45 -3.87 -1.81 -10.85
N PHE A 46 -3.04 -2.76 -10.41
CA PHE A 46 -1.91 -2.48 -9.54
C PHE A 46 -0.61 -2.92 -10.20
N THR A 47 0.39 -2.04 -10.19
CA THR A 47 1.78 -2.45 -10.39
C THR A 47 2.47 -2.51 -9.05
N VAL A 48 3.06 -3.67 -8.73
CA VAL A 48 3.77 -3.88 -7.47
C VAL A 48 5.23 -4.18 -7.78
N VAL A 49 6.13 -3.36 -7.23
CA VAL A 49 7.57 -3.57 -7.30
C VAL A 49 8.05 -3.99 -5.92
N ALA A 50 8.52 -5.23 -5.80
CA ALA A 50 9.14 -5.71 -4.58
C ALA A 50 10.64 -5.40 -4.60
N VAL A 51 11.11 -4.73 -3.55
CA VAL A 51 12.53 -4.51 -3.26
C VAL A 51 12.82 -4.96 -1.83
N GLU A 52 14.08 -4.95 -1.42
CA GLU A 52 14.48 -5.37 -0.08
C GLU A 52 13.70 -4.60 1.00
N HIS A 53 12.94 -5.34 1.84
CA HIS A 53 12.07 -4.82 2.90
C HIS A 53 11.02 -3.77 2.47
N ARG A 54 10.67 -3.69 1.17
CA ARG A 54 9.67 -2.72 0.69
C ARG A 54 8.87 -3.23 -0.51
N LEU A 55 7.58 -2.90 -0.53
CA LEU A 55 6.69 -3.01 -1.68
C LEU A 55 6.33 -1.60 -2.15
N VAL A 56 6.61 -1.29 -3.41
CA VAL A 56 6.17 -0.04 -4.04
C VAL A 56 4.95 -0.34 -4.90
N VAL A 57 3.85 0.36 -4.66
CA VAL A 57 2.56 0.12 -5.32
C VAL A 57 2.14 1.35 -6.10
N TRP A 58 1.76 1.13 -7.36
CA TRP A 58 1.07 2.09 -8.20
C TRP A 58 -0.33 1.58 -8.52
N ILE A 59 -1.31 2.47 -8.58
CA ILE A 59 -2.70 2.16 -8.91
C ILE A 59 -3.07 2.89 -10.20
N PHE A 60 -3.62 2.17 -11.18
CA PHE A 60 -3.99 2.70 -12.51
C PHE A 60 -5.39 2.30 -12.92
N GLU A 61 -6.09 3.18 -13.63
CA GLU A 61 -7.38 2.87 -14.24
C GLU A 61 -7.17 2.09 -15.55
N GLY A 62 -7.75 0.89 -15.68
CA GLY A 62 -7.71 0.09 -16.91
C GLY A 62 -6.31 -0.32 -17.35
N GLY A 63 -5.33 -0.28 -16.45
CA GLY A 63 -3.92 -0.61 -16.75
C GLY A 63 -3.18 0.43 -17.59
N ASP A 64 -3.74 1.63 -17.78
CA ASP A 64 -3.08 2.74 -18.47
C ASP A 64 -2.16 3.50 -17.50
N PRO A 65 -0.82 3.47 -17.68
CA PRO A 65 0.10 4.16 -16.78
C PRO A 65 -0.09 5.69 -16.72
N ALA A 66 -0.76 6.28 -17.71
CA ALA A 66 -1.09 7.71 -17.71
C ALA A 66 -2.31 8.05 -16.83
N LYS A 67 -3.10 7.04 -16.42
CA LYS A 67 -4.32 7.18 -15.62
C LYS A 67 -4.09 6.71 -14.19
N VAL A 68 -3.15 7.37 -13.50
CA VAL A 68 -2.85 7.11 -12.10
C VAL A 68 -4.07 7.43 -11.24
N ILE A 69 -4.45 6.51 -10.35
CA ILE A 69 -5.44 6.73 -9.31
C ILE A 69 -4.72 7.18 -8.06
N VAL A 70 -5.14 8.33 -7.53
CA VAL A 70 -4.52 8.94 -6.34
C VAL A 70 -5.40 8.84 -5.10
N ASP A 71 -6.70 8.58 -5.26
CA ASP A 71 -7.62 8.37 -4.15
C ASP A 71 -7.69 6.89 -3.79
N TYR A 72 -7.21 6.57 -2.59
CA TYR A 72 -7.26 5.23 -2.01
C TYR A 72 -7.31 5.30 -0.48
N THR A 73 -7.64 4.18 0.14
CA THR A 73 -7.44 3.93 1.57
C THR A 73 -6.63 2.66 1.77
N VAL A 74 -5.90 2.60 2.87
CA VAL A 74 -5.25 1.36 3.33
C VAL A 74 -5.96 0.92 4.59
N ILE A 75 -6.42 -0.32 4.63
CA ILE A 75 -7.14 -0.86 5.78
C ILE A 75 -6.47 -2.12 6.34
N ASP A 76 -6.62 -2.35 7.63
CA ASP A 76 -6.18 -3.59 8.29
C ASP A 76 -7.14 -4.77 8.05
N SER A 77 -6.80 -5.94 8.60
CA SER A 77 -7.62 -7.16 8.51
C SER A 77 -9.00 -7.05 9.18
N ASN A 78 -9.22 -6.07 10.06
CA ASN A 78 -10.51 -5.77 10.68
C ASN A 78 -11.33 -4.76 9.85
N GLY A 79 -10.75 -4.22 8.78
CA GLY A 79 -11.36 -3.19 7.96
C GLY A 79 -11.17 -1.77 8.49
N THR A 80 -10.25 -1.56 9.43
CA THR A 80 -9.93 -0.24 10.01
C THR A 80 -8.99 0.52 9.09
N GLU A 81 -9.33 1.76 8.76
CA GLU A 81 -8.45 2.63 7.98
C GLU A 81 -7.18 3.00 8.76
N LEU A 82 -6.04 2.91 8.07
CA LEU A 82 -4.72 3.18 8.61
C LEU A 82 -4.24 4.55 8.09
N PRO A 83 -3.72 5.42 8.98
CA PRO A 83 -3.14 6.68 8.55
C PRO A 83 -1.76 6.46 7.91
N ASP A 84 -1.32 7.41 7.07
CA ASP A 84 0.07 7.48 6.63
C ASP A 84 1.04 7.48 7.84
N GLY A 85 2.17 6.78 7.68
CA GLY A 85 3.15 6.54 8.74
C GLY A 85 2.75 5.48 9.76
N TYR A 86 1.68 4.71 9.53
CA TYR A 86 1.26 3.65 10.45
C TYR A 86 2.40 2.69 10.79
N GLN A 87 2.58 2.43 12.09
CA GLN A 87 3.66 1.62 12.67
C GLN A 87 5.08 2.03 12.27
N TRP A 88 5.30 3.33 12.05
CA TRP A 88 6.64 3.85 11.80
C TRP A 88 7.67 3.31 12.80
N PRO A 89 8.78 2.69 12.35
CA PRO A 89 9.79 2.17 13.24
C PRO A 89 10.47 3.31 14.01
N ALA A 90 10.35 3.27 15.33
CA ALA A 90 10.98 4.25 16.20
C ALA A 90 12.48 4.36 15.89
N GLY A 91 12.97 5.59 15.69
CA GLY A 91 14.39 5.86 15.47
C GLY A 91 14.89 5.73 14.01
N ARG A 92 14.02 5.48 13.03
CA ARG A 92 14.38 5.60 11.60
C ARG A 92 13.92 6.96 11.05
N SER A 93 14.82 7.62 10.32
CA SER A 93 14.50 8.81 9.51
C SER A 93 13.50 8.43 8.40
N PRO A 94 12.57 9.33 8.01
CA PRO A 94 11.69 9.14 6.85
C PRO A 94 12.41 9.02 5.51
N TYR A 95 13.71 9.29 5.49
CA TYR A 95 14.62 9.21 4.35
C TYR A 95 15.88 8.44 4.73
#